data_AF-A0A7X2ZFR6-F1
#
_entry.id   AF-A0A7X2ZFR6-F1
#
_cell.length_a   1.000
_cell.length_b   1.000
_cell.length_c   1.000
_cell.angle_alpha   90.00
_cell.angle_beta   90.00
_cell.angle_gamma   90.00
#
_symmetry.space_group_name_H-M   'P 1'
#
loop_
_entity.id
_entity.type
_entity.pdbx_description
1 polymer ?
#
loop_
_entity_poly.entity_id
_entity_poly.type
_entity_poly.pdbx_seq_one_letter_code
_entity_poly.pdbx_strand_id
1 'polypeptide(L)'
;MFSFQSEVINFMTNGKVTVKLLKQLGFITEGQCVIPNQFYVSGWGLWLPMPNVTLLPYFSNSIAIGLSRDETIIYLENKSKPNTFITFEDNGIKSSEFDMDEEQMLHEREKEIKRRLEANGYLYPKSIIDVVSLYVTLGLAFEEKDQQGRVCLDMIIRPLRKIDDVLIEP
;
A
#
# COMPACT_ATOMS: atom_id res chain seq x y z
N MET A 1 -25.35 -24.70 -5.55
CA MET A 1 -25.66 -23.57 -4.64
C MET A 1 -24.56 -22.49 -4.56
N PHE A 2 -23.36 -22.69 -5.13
CA PHE A 2 -22.26 -21.72 -5.08
C PHE A 2 -22.31 -20.57 -6.12
N SER A 3 -23.06 -20.70 -7.22
CA SER A 3 -23.03 -19.69 -8.31
C SER A 3 -23.78 -18.39 -7.94
N PHE A 4 -24.93 -18.50 -7.27
CA PHE A 4 -25.76 -17.33 -6.93
C PHE A 4 -25.10 -16.37 -5.95
N GLN A 5 -24.37 -16.86 -4.94
CA GLN A 5 -23.61 -16.00 -4.03
C GLN A 5 -22.46 -15.28 -4.75
N SER A 6 -21.80 -15.95 -5.70
CA SER A 6 -20.71 -15.36 -6.48
C SER A 6 -21.19 -14.25 -7.41
N GLU A 7 -22.37 -14.39 -8.01
CA GLU A 7 -22.94 -13.37 -8.91
C GLU A 7 -23.41 -12.13 -8.16
N VAL A 8 -24.04 -12.29 -6.99
CA VAL A 8 -24.47 -11.17 -6.15
C VAL A 8 -23.27 -10.41 -5.58
N ILE A 9 -22.22 -11.11 -5.14
CA ILE A 9 -20.98 -10.47 -4.68
C ILE A 9 -20.32 -9.70 -5.82
N ASN A 10 -20.18 -10.31 -7.01
CA ASN A 10 -19.61 -9.63 -8.17
C ASN A 10 -20.42 -8.41 -8.61
N PHE A 11 -21.75 -8.45 -8.51
CA PHE A 11 -22.62 -7.32 -8.81
C PHE A 11 -22.49 -6.19 -7.78
N MET A 12 -22.43 -6.52 -6.49
CA MET A 12 -22.29 -5.52 -5.42
C MET A 12 -20.90 -4.88 -5.36
N THR A 13 -19.85 -5.59 -5.77
CA THR A 13 -18.47 -5.10 -5.68
C THR A 13 -17.88 -4.67 -7.03
N ASN A 14 -18.67 -4.65 -8.10
CA ASN A 14 -18.19 -4.48 -9.48
C ASN A 14 -17.03 -5.45 -9.82
N GLY A 15 -17.07 -6.67 -9.29
CA GLY A 15 -16.04 -7.69 -9.47
C GLY A 15 -14.76 -7.46 -8.65
N LYS A 16 -14.72 -6.46 -7.76
CA LYS A 16 -13.58 -6.23 -6.86
C LYS A 16 -13.66 -7.14 -5.64
N VAL A 17 -12.53 -7.71 -5.27
CA VAL A 17 -12.30 -8.40 -4.01
C VAL A 17 -11.42 -7.50 -3.16
N THR A 18 -11.86 -7.22 -1.94
CA THR A 18 -11.19 -6.34 -1.01
C THR A 18 -10.90 -7.03 0.32
N VAL A 19 -10.10 -6.40 1.17
CA VAL A 19 -9.81 -6.95 2.50
C VAL A 19 -11.08 -7.05 3.34
N LYS A 20 -11.95 -6.02 3.35
CA LYS A 20 -13.22 -6.09 4.09
C LYS A 20 -14.13 -7.19 3.58
N LEU A 21 -14.24 -7.38 2.27
CA LEU A 21 -15.04 -8.47 1.70
C LEU A 21 -14.51 -9.84 2.16
N LEU A 22 -13.20 -10.07 2.04
CA LEU A 22 -12.59 -11.33 2.47
C LEU A 22 -12.78 -11.57 3.97
N LYS A 23 -12.71 -10.51 4.79
CA LYS A 23 -12.99 -10.58 6.22
C LYS A 23 -14.44 -10.96 6.51
N GLN A 24 -15.40 -10.31 5.86
CA GLN A 24 -16.84 -10.59 6.02
C GLN A 24 -17.20 -12.03 5.64
N LEU A 25 -16.53 -12.58 4.62
CA LEU A 25 -16.71 -13.95 4.17
C LEU A 25 -15.95 -14.98 5.03
N GLY A 26 -15.18 -14.55 6.03
CA GLY A 26 -14.41 -15.43 6.92
C GLY A 26 -13.12 -15.99 6.32
N PHE A 27 -12.64 -15.44 5.19
CA PHE A 27 -11.37 -15.87 4.56
C PHE A 27 -10.13 -15.26 5.22
N ILE A 28 -10.30 -14.22 6.04
CA ILE A 28 -9.21 -13.60 6.82
C ILE A 28 -9.58 -13.68 8.30
N THR A 29 -8.81 -14.43 9.07
CA THR A 29 -8.98 -14.46 10.54
C THR A 29 -8.31 -13.26 11.18
N GLU A 30 -8.62 -13.01 12.45
CA GLU A 30 -7.92 -11.98 13.22
C GLU A 30 -6.40 -12.25 13.25
N GLY A 31 -5.60 -11.21 13.08
CA GLY A 31 -4.13 -11.30 13.01
C GLY A 31 -3.58 -11.78 11.66
N GLN A 32 -4.43 -12.15 10.70
CA GLN A 32 -4.01 -12.43 9.33
C GLN A 32 -4.10 -11.17 8.47
N CYS A 33 -3.17 -11.06 7.52
CA CYS A 33 -3.18 -10.01 6.51
C CYS A 33 -3.18 -10.66 5.12
N VAL A 34 -3.70 -9.93 4.14
CA VAL A 34 -3.70 -10.34 2.74
C VAL A 34 -3.14 -9.21 1.91
N ILE A 35 -2.15 -9.55 1.08
CA ILE A 35 -1.56 -8.67 0.08
C ILE A 35 -2.04 -9.14 -1.30
N PRO A 36 -2.28 -8.23 -2.26
CA PRO A 36 -2.66 -8.62 -3.60
C PRO A 36 -1.58 -9.51 -4.24
N ASN A 37 -1.94 -10.73 -4.65
CA ASN A 37 -0.99 -11.65 -5.32
C ASN A 37 -0.40 -11.04 -6.61
N GLN A 38 -1.14 -10.12 -7.23
CA GLN A 38 -0.73 -9.42 -8.44
C GLN A 38 0.16 -8.22 -8.17
N PHE A 39 0.48 -7.87 -6.92
CA PHE A 39 1.23 -6.67 -6.56
C PHE A 39 2.55 -6.54 -7.33
N TYR A 40 3.41 -7.55 -7.25
CA TYR A 40 4.70 -7.54 -7.94
C TYR A 40 4.56 -7.67 -9.46
N VAL A 41 3.66 -8.56 -9.92
CA VAL A 41 3.44 -8.81 -11.36
C VAL A 41 2.81 -7.62 -12.07
N SER A 42 2.10 -6.76 -11.34
CA SER A 42 1.46 -5.54 -11.84
C SER A 42 2.34 -4.31 -11.68
N GLY A 43 3.63 -4.48 -11.35
CA GLY A 43 4.65 -3.42 -11.33
C GLY A 43 4.69 -2.58 -10.06
N TRP A 44 3.82 -2.80 -9.07
CA TRP A 44 3.66 -1.89 -7.92
C TRP A 44 4.91 -1.76 -7.04
N GLY A 45 5.72 -2.82 -6.96
CA GLY A 45 7.00 -2.79 -6.26
C GLY A 45 8.02 -1.81 -6.84
N LEU A 46 7.78 -1.27 -8.04
CA LEU A 46 8.64 -0.29 -8.72
C LEU A 46 8.21 1.16 -8.47
N TRP A 47 7.07 1.39 -7.82
CA TRP A 47 6.47 2.71 -7.62
C TRP A 47 6.28 3.08 -6.16
N LEU A 48 6.35 2.09 -5.26
CA LEU A 48 6.28 2.30 -3.83
C LEU A 48 7.67 2.20 -3.20
N PRO A 49 8.02 3.15 -2.30
CA PRO A 49 9.22 3.02 -1.50
C PRO A 49 9.22 1.70 -0.74
N MET A 50 10.36 1.02 -0.68
CA MET A 50 10.51 -0.30 -0.08
C MET A 50 10.01 -0.29 1.37
N PRO A 51 10.37 0.69 2.22
CA PRO A 51 9.84 0.75 3.57
C PRO A 51 8.31 0.84 3.61
N ASN A 52 7.68 1.49 2.62
CA ASN A 52 6.23 1.53 2.53
C ASN A 52 5.65 0.19 2.09
N VAL A 53 6.28 -0.52 1.14
CA VAL A 53 5.87 -1.90 0.81
C VAL A 53 5.82 -2.78 2.07
N THR A 54 6.78 -2.63 3.00
CA THR A 54 6.77 -3.38 4.27
C THR A 54 5.62 -3.01 5.22
N LEU A 55 4.95 -1.88 5.01
CA LEU A 55 3.77 -1.47 5.77
C LEU A 55 2.46 -2.09 5.27
N LEU A 56 2.43 -2.62 4.04
CA LEU A 56 1.20 -3.19 3.46
C LEU A 56 0.56 -4.29 4.31
N PRO A 57 1.31 -5.22 4.95
CA PRO A 57 0.71 -6.21 5.84
C PRO A 57 -0.02 -5.57 7.04
N TYR A 58 0.59 -4.56 7.64
CA TYR A 58 -0.01 -3.81 8.76
C TYR A 58 -1.24 -3.01 8.30
N PHE A 59 -1.17 -2.43 7.12
CA PHE A 59 -2.29 -1.71 6.49
C PHE A 59 -3.47 -2.65 6.18
N SER A 60 -3.19 -3.83 5.62
CA SER A 60 -4.22 -4.86 5.40
C SER A 60 -4.85 -5.32 6.72
N ASN A 61 -4.02 -5.54 7.75
CA ASN A 61 -4.53 -5.92 9.08
C ASN A 61 -5.38 -4.83 9.72
N SER A 62 -5.01 -3.54 9.61
CA SER A 62 -5.80 -2.43 10.18
C SER A 62 -7.19 -2.35 9.57
N ILE A 63 -7.32 -2.64 8.28
CA ILE A 63 -8.59 -2.73 7.58
C ILE A 63 -9.39 -3.96 8.06
N ALA A 64 -8.72 -5.12 8.20
CA ALA A 64 -9.38 -6.36 8.63
C ALA A 64 -9.94 -6.30 10.05
N ILE A 65 -9.35 -5.49 10.94
CA ILE A 65 -9.87 -5.24 12.30
C ILE A 65 -10.83 -4.04 12.37
N GLY A 66 -11.11 -3.39 11.23
CA GLY A 66 -12.13 -2.35 11.13
C GLY A 66 -11.74 -0.96 11.64
N LEU A 67 -10.44 -0.60 11.59
CA LEU A 67 -10.00 0.74 11.96
C LEU A 67 -10.51 1.80 10.97
N SER A 68 -10.79 3.00 11.48
CA SER A 68 -10.94 4.21 10.67
C SER A 68 -9.60 4.63 10.03
N ARG A 69 -9.64 5.62 9.14
CA ARG A 69 -8.45 6.21 8.53
C ARG A 69 -7.49 6.74 9.58
N ASP A 70 -7.99 7.51 10.54
CA ASP A 70 -7.16 8.15 11.56
C ASP A 70 -6.55 7.11 12.50
N GLU A 71 -7.34 6.12 12.92
CA GLU A 71 -6.85 4.97 13.70
C GLU A 71 -5.83 4.14 12.92
N THR A 72 -6.01 3.99 11.60
CA THR A 72 -5.06 3.30 10.72
C THR A 72 -3.74 4.05 10.65
N ILE A 73 -3.75 5.38 10.53
CA ILE A 73 -2.55 6.21 10.52
C ILE A 73 -1.79 6.01 11.84
N ILE A 74 -2.46 6.15 12.98
CA ILE A 74 -1.86 5.95 14.31
C ILE A 74 -1.31 4.53 14.45
N TYR A 75 -2.05 3.52 13.98
CA TYR A 75 -1.61 2.13 14.01
C TYR A 75 -0.33 1.92 13.21
N LEU A 76 -0.25 2.49 11.99
CA LEU A 76 0.91 2.39 11.13
C LEU A 76 2.11 3.18 11.66
N GLU A 77 1.90 4.33 12.28
CA GLU A 77 2.96 5.09 12.97
C GLU A 77 3.64 4.22 14.04
N ASN A 78 2.85 3.49 14.84
CA ASN A 78 3.36 2.57 15.85
C ASN A 78 4.07 1.32 15.28
N LYS A 79 3.90 1.04 13.98
CA LYS A 79 4.59 -0.06 13.28
C LYS A 79 5.76 0.43 12.42
N SER A 80 5.85 1.73 12.19
CA SER A 80 6.93 2.34 11.42
C SER A 80 8.26 2.20 12.16
N LYS A 81 9.33 1.95 11.40
CA LYS A 81 10.71 1.94 11.90
C LYS A 81 11.35 3.32 11.68
N PRO A 82 12.42 3.68 12.41
CA PRO A 82 13.11 4.96 12.22
C PRO A 82 13.50 5.26 10.76
N ASN A 83 13.80 4.23 9.96
CA ASN A 83 14.20 4.37 8.55
C ASN A 83 13.02 4.17 7.56
N THR A 84 11.78 4.43 7.99
CA THR A 84 10.59 4.29 7.12
C THR A 84 10.54 5.36 6.03
N PHE A 85 11.16 6.50 6.27
CA PHE A 85 11.26 7.60 5.31
C PHE A 85 12.73 7.83 4.99
N ILE A 86 13.04 7.80 3.70
CA ILE A 86 14.41 7.98 3.23
C ILE A 86 14.63 9.46 2.96
N THR A 87 15.65 10.00 3.61
CA THR A 87 16.14 11.35 3.36
C THR A 87 17.22 11.28 2.28
N PHE A 88 17.04 12.01 1.19
CA PHE A 88 17.97 12.04 0.06
C PHE A 88 19.11 13.06 0.26
N GLU A 89 19.54 13.32 1.50
CA GLU A 89 20.64 14.25 1.76
C GLU A 89 21.99 13.65 1.33
N ASP A 90 22.81 14.48 0.67
CA ASP A 90 24.09 14.17 0.02
C ASP A 90 25.26 13.92 1.00
N ASN A 91 24.97 13.41 2.19
CA ASN A 91 26.01 13.24 3.20
C ASN A 91 26.72 11.90 2.98
N GLY A 92 27.85 12.00 2.26
CA GLY A 92 28.79 10.92 1.92
C GLY A 92 28.86 9.84 3.00
N ILE A 93 28.27 8.69 2.68
CA ILE A 93 28.13 7.54 3.56
C ILE A 93 29.53 7.05 3.93
N LYS A 94 29.86 7.07 5.22
CA LYS A 94 31.04 6.40 5.80
C LYS A 94 30.57 5.07 6.39
N SER A 95 30.31 4.08 5.55
CA SER A 95 30.07 2.69 5.97
C SER A 95 31.11 1.77 5.33
N SER A 96 31.25 0.56 5.87
CA SER A 96 32.25 -0.42 5.42
C SER A 96 31.99 -0.86 3.97
N GLU A 97 33.02 -1.31 3.22
CA GLU A 97 32.91 -1.58 1.76
C GLU A 97 31.76 -2.51 1.36
N PHE A 98 31.34 -3.44 2.23
CA PHE A 98 30.19 -4.33 1.98
C PHE A 98 28.82 -3.70 2.33
N ASP A 99 28.76 -2.86 3.36
CA ASP A 99 27.53 -2.14 3.73
C ASP A 99 27.21 -1.03 2.71
N MET A 100 28.23 -0.48 2.05
CA MET A 100 28.06 0.54 1.00
C MET A 100 27.25 0.03 -0.19
N ASP A 101 27.46 -1.21 -0.65
CA ASP A 101 26.80 -1.70 -1.87
C ASP A 101 25.28 -1.86 -1.70
N GLU A 102 24.81 -2.48 -0.61
CA GLU A 102 23.36 -2.64 -0.38
C GLU A 102 22.66 -1.32 -0.06
N GLU A 103 23.29 -0.48 0.76
CA GLU A 103 22.76 0.84 1.13
C GLU A 103 22.67 1.75 -0.09
N GLN A 104 23.70 1.74 -0.95
CA GLN A 104 23.72 2.48 -2.20
C GLN A 104 22.69 1.95 -3.19
N MET A 105 22.53 0.63 -3.33
CA MET A 105 21.50 0.05 -4.19
C MET A 105 20.08 0.45 -3.75
N LEU A 106 19.80 0.42 -2.44
CA LEU A 106 18.53 0.90 -1.91
C LEU A 106 18.34 2.39 -2.17
N HIS A 107 19.38 3.19 -1.96
CA HIS A 107 19.33 4.64 -2.17
C HIS A 107 19.04 5.01 -3.63
N GLU A 108 19.71 4.37 -4.58
CA GLU A 108 19.49 4.60 -6.02
C GLU A 108 18.10 4.12 -6.47
N ARG A 109 17.62 2.97 -5.95
CA ARG A 109 16.24 2.51 -6.21
C ARG A 109 15.22 3.56 -5.75
N GLU A 110 15.43 4.15 -4.59
CA GLU A 110 14.49 5.09 -3.98
C GLU A 110 14.54 6.47 -4.65
N LYS A 111 15.71 6.88 -5.15
CA LYS A 111 15.82 8.05 -6.05
C LYS A 111 15.00 7.85 -7.32
N GLU A 112 15.07 6.67 -7.92
CA GLU A 112 14.31 6.36 -9.13
C GLU A 112 12.79 6.34 -8.86
N ILE A 113 12.35 5.78 -7.74
CA ILE A 113 10.94 5.85 -7.31
C ILE A 113 10.49 7.29 -7.13
N LYS A 114 11.28 8.11 -6.45
CA LYS A 114 11.01 9.54 -6.29
C LYS A 114 10.86 10.22 -7.65
N ARG A 115 11.80 10.01 -8.58
CA ARG A 115 11.75 10.56 -9.94
C ARG A 115 10.45 10.19 -10.66
N ARG A 116 10.04 8.92 -10.58
CA ARG A 116 8.82 8.41 -11.22
C ARG A 116 7.56 9.01 -10.63
N LEU A 117 7.48 9.10 -9.31
CA LEU A 117 6.36 9.73 -8.62
C LEU A 117 6.25 11.22 -9.01
N GLU A 118 7.35 11.96 -8.97
CA GLU A 118 7.40 13.38 -9.30
C GLU A 118 7.05 13.64 -10.77
N ALA A 119 7.52 12.80 -11.70
CA ALA A 119 7.17 12.89 -13.11
C ALA A 119 5.66 12.69 -13.38
N ASN A 120 4.97 11.99 -12.48
CA ASN A 120 3.52 11.77 -12.54
C ASN A 120 2.73 12.74 -11.63
N GLY A 121 3.38 13.77 -11.08
CA GLY A 121 2.74 14.79 -10.25
C GLY A 121 2.50 14.37 -8.80
N TYR A 122 3.10 13.28 -8.35
CA TYR A 122 3.01 12.79 -6.98
C TYR A 122 4.24 13.17 -6.16
N LEU A 123 4.06 13.24 -4.84
CA LEU A 123 5.15 13.49 -3.91
C LEU A 123 5.68 12.17 -3.36
N TYR A 124 6.99 12.09 -3.18
CA TYR A 124 7.60 11.03 -2.39
C TYR A 124 7.15 11.16 -0.92
N PRO A 125 6.66 10.08 -0.29
CA PRO A 125 6.05 10.14 1.03
C PRO A 125 7.09 10.46 2.12
N LYS A 126 6.75 11.37 3.04
CA LYS A 126 7.60 11.80 4.17
C LYS A 126 6.95 11.52 5.54
N SER A 127 5.71 11.06 5.54
CA SER A 127 4.93 10.73 6.72
C SER A 127 4.00 9.54 6.44
N ILE A 128 3.47 8.92 7.49
CA ILE A 128 2.50 7.82 7.33
C ILE A 128 1.22 8.30 6.66
N ILE A 129 0.84 9.55 6.91
CA ILE A 129 -0.28 10.21 6.24
C ILE A 129 -0.04 10.23 4.72
N ASP A 130 1.17 10.59 4.28
CA ASP A 130 1.51 10.59 2.85
C ASP A 130 1.47 9.18 2.26
N VAL A 131 1.93 8.17 3.01
CA VAL A 131 1.92 6.76 2.59
C VAL A 131 0.49 6.27 2.37
N VAL A 132 -0.39 6.49 3.34
CA VAL A 132 -1.80 6.12 3.24
C VAL A 132 -2.46 6.86 2.07
N SER A 133 -2.16 8.14 1.90
CA SER A 133 -2.68 8.95 0.80
C SER A 133 -2.17 8.44 -0.55
N LEU A 134 -0.91 8.01 -0.63
CA LEU A 134 -0.32 7.43 -1.83
C LEU A 134 -1.00 6.09 -2.19
N TYR A 135 -1.28 5.22 -1.21
CA TYR A 135 -2.03 3.98 -1.47
C TYR A 135 -3.41 4.22 -2.07
N VAL A 136 -4.12 5.23 -1.57
CA VAL A 136 -5.42 5.62 -2.11
C VAL A 136 -5.27 6.19 -3.51
N THR A 137 -4.32 7.11 -3.69
CA THR A 137 -4.10 7.84 -4.94
C THR A 137 -3.69 6.91 -6.08
N LEU A 138 -2.82 5.95 -5.82
CA LEU A 138 -2.41 4.95 -6.81
C LEU A 138 -3.51 3.91 -7.08
N GLY A 139 -4.56 3.85 -6.27
CA GLY A 139 -5.67 2.91 -6.42
C GLY A 139 -5.42 1.53 -5.81
N LEU A 140 -4.52 1.44 -4.82
CA LEU A 140 -4.32 0.22 -4.01
C LEU A 140 -5.43 0.08 -2.96
N ALA A 141 -5.93 1.21 -2.49
CA ALA A 141 -7.01 1.31 -1.54
C ALA A 141 -8.01 2.40 -1.95
N PHE A 142 -9.17 2.42 -1.30
CA PHE A 142 -10.14 3.49 -1.43
C PHE A 142 -10.72 3.85 -0.07
N GLU A 143 -11.28 5.05 0.00
CA GLU A 143 -12.00 5.54 1.17
C GLU A 143 -13.49 5.23 1.05
N GLU A 144 -14.09 4.87 2.17
CA GLU A 144 -15.54 4.73 2.31
C GLU A 144 -15.99 5.23 3.69
N LYS A 145 -17.30 5.48 3.85
CA LYS A 145 -17.86 5.82 5.15
C LYS A 145 -18.50 4.58 5.77
N ASP A 146 -18.18 4.31 7.02
CA ASP A 146 -18.88 3.27 7.78
C ASP A 146 -20.30 3.71 8.19
N GLN A 147 -21.03 2.82 8.86
CA GLN A 147 -22.39 3.08 9.34
C GLN A 147 -22.48 4.24 10.35
N GLN A 148 -21.36 4.62 10.97
CA GLN A 148 -21.25 5.70 11.94
C GLN A 148 -20.76 7.01 11.27
N GLY A 149 -20.53 7.00 9.96
CA GLY A 149 -20.05 8.14 9.18
C GLY A 149 -18.53 8.36 9.27
N ARG A 150 -17.78 7.46 9.90
CA ARG A 150 -16.31 7.54 9.99
C ARG A 150 -15.69 7.16 8.65
N VAL A 151 -14.62 7.85 8.27
CA VAL A 151 -13.86 7.51 7.07
C VAL A 151 -13.04 6.26 7.38
N CYS A 152 -13.26 5.20 6.62
CA CYS A 152 -12.52 3.95 6.69
C CYS A 152 -11.83 3.69 5.34
N LEU A 153 -10.82 2.85 5.38
CA LEU A 153 -10.09 2.41 4.20
C LEU A 153 -10.50 0.98 3.85
N ASP A 154 -10.40 0.63 2.57
CA ASP A 154 -10.45 -0.75 2.12
C ASP A 154 -9.45 -0.98 0.99
N MET A 155 -8.73 -2.10 1.06
CA MET A 155 -7.62 -2.41 0.15
C MET A 155 -8.09 -3.39 -0.92
N ILE A 156 -7.74 -3.11 -2.18
CA ILE A 156 -8.11 -3.94 -3.33
C ILE A 156 -7.15 -5.12 -3.42
N ILE A 157 -7.69 -6.34 -3.39
CA ILE A 157 -6.94 -7.59 -3.56
C ILE A 157 -6.95 -8.05 -5.03
N ARG A 158 -8.09 -7.92 -5.72
CA ARG A 158 -8.20 -8.13 -7.17
C ARG A 158 -9.48 -7.51 -7.76
N PRO A 159 -9.52 -7.15 -9.04
CA PRO A 159 -8.35 -7.02 -9.92
C PRO A 159 -7.49 -5.83 -9.46
N LEU A 160 -6.18 -6.03 -9.35
CA LEU A 160 -5.25 -4.93 -9.17
C LEU A 160 -4.84 -4.44 -10.56
N ARG A 161 -4.94 -3.14 -10.82
CA ARG A 161 -4.53 -2.57 -12.11
C ARG A 161 -3.02 -2.73 -12.28
N LYS A 162 -2.56 -2.86 -13.53
CA LYS A 162 -1.14 -2.64 -13.82
C LYS A 162 -0.84 -1.19 -13.55
N ILE A 163 0.22 -0.94 -12.81
CA ILE A 163 0.57 0.42 -12.40
C ILE A 163 0.89 1.31 -13.61
N ASP A 164 1.39 0.71 -14.70
CA ASP A 164 1.66 1.39 -15.97
C ASP A 164 0.37 1.82 -16.70
N ASP A 165 -0.79 1.26 -16.33
CA ASP A 165 -2.10 1.75 -16.81
C ASP A 165 -2.58 2.97 -15.99
N VAL A 166 -1.96 3.23 -14.85
CA VAL A 166 -2.29 4.32 -13.92
C VAL A 166 -1.32 5.48 -14.08
N LEU A 167 -0.06 5.19 -14.44
CA LEU A 167 1.06 6.12 -14.45
C LEU A 167 1.81 6.03 -15.78
N ILE A 168 2.33 7.17 -16.24
CA ILE A 168 3.16 7.25 -17.45
C ILE A 168 4.60 6.89 -17.05
N GLU A 169 5.21 5.93 -17.75
CA GLU A 169 6.65 5.68 -17.63
C GLU A 169 7.42 6.91 -18.14
N PRO A 170 8.28 7.54 -17.30
CA PRO A 170 9.04 8.73 -17.68
C PRO A 170 10.33 8.44 -18.45
#